data_AF-A0A815YUT6-F1
#
_entry.id   AF-A0A815YUT6-F1
#
_cell.length_a   1.000
_cell.length_b   1.000
_cell.length_c   1.000
_cell.angle_alpha   90.00
_cell.angle_beta   90.00
_cell.angle_gamma   90.00
#
_symmetry.space_group_name_H-M   'P 1'
#
loop_
_entity.id
_entity.type
_entity.pdbx_description
1 polymer ?
#
loop_
_entity_poly.entity_id
_entity_poly.type
_entity_poly.pdbx_seq_one_letter_code
_entity_poly.pdbx_strand_id
1 'polypeptide(L)'
;YFYECVKCGITQLGHIKHWSTDINGFNICQKCNISSIVNRKNITSDNQCANCYTIDTTLWRRNSSGERVCNACGLYYKLHG
;
A
#
# COMPACT_ATOMS: atom_id res chain seq x y z
N TYR A 1 11.75 2.70 -29.54
CA TYR A 1 11.45 3.91 -28.76
C TYR A 1 11.40 3.55 -27.30
N PHE A 2 12.28 4.13 -26.49
CA PHE A 2 12.36 3.90 -25.04
C PHE A 2 11.33 4.81 -24.37
N TYR A 3 10.35 4.24 -23.69
CA TYR A 3 9.36 5.00 -22.92
C TYR A 3 9.63 4.83 -21.43
N GLU A 4 9.85 5.95 -20.75
CA GLU A 4 10.06 6.03 -19.30
C GLU A 4 8.93 6.85 -18.67
N CYS A 5 8.31 6.30 -17.62
CA CYS A 5 7.33 7.05 -16.85
C CYS A 5 8.02 8.07 -15.95
N VAL A 6 7.74 9.36 -16.15
CA VAL A 6 8.35 10.43 -15.33
C VAL A 6 7.90 10.43 -13.86
N LYS A 7 6.85 9.67 -13.52
CA LYS A 7 6.31 9.59 -12.16
C LYS A 7 6.86 8.44 -11.31
N CYS A 8 7.23 7.31 -11.93
CA CYS A 8 7.71 6.13 -11.19
C CYS A 8 9.00 5.53 -11.75
N GLY A 9 9.57 6.10 -12.81
CA GLY A 9 10.81 5.62 -13.41
C GLY A 9 10.68 4.28 -14.12
N ILE A 10 9.46 3.76 -14.36
CA ILE A 10 9.33 2.49 -15.07
C ILE A 10 9.69 2.68 -16.54
N THR A 11 10.74 2.00 -16.94
CA THR A 11 11.25 1.91 -18.31
C THR A 11 10.87 0.52 -18.81
N GLN A 12 10.12 0.38 -19.91
CA GLN A 12 9.76 -0.98 -20.35
C GLN A 12 9.80 -1.21 -21.86
N LEU A 13 10.47 -2.32 -22.24
CA LEU A 13 10.25 -3.07 -23.47
C LEU A 13 9.02 -3.98 -23.31
N GLY A 14 8.03 -3.83 -24.19
CA GLY A 14 7.33 -5.00 -24.75
C GLY A 14 5.89 -5.34 -24.33
N HIS A 15 5.31 -4.90 -23.21
CA HIS A 15 3.97 -5.41 -22.83
C HIS A 15 2.94 -4.42 -22.24
N ILE A 16 3.25 -3.13 -22.10
CA ILE A 16 2.25 -2.11 -21.75
C ILE A 16 1.78 -1.44 -23.04
N LYS A 17 0.56 -1.73 -23.48
CA LYS A 17 -0.05 -1.11 -24.68
C LYS A 17 -0.61 0.31 -24.43
N HIS A 18 -0.73 0.75 -23.18
CA HIS A 18 -1.39 2.02 -22.83
C HIS A 18 -0.44 2.94 -22.05
N TRP A 19 0.27 3.80 -22.78
CA TRP A 19 0.92 4.99 -22.24
C TRP A 19 -0.06 6.16 -22.28
N SER A 20 -0.01 7.01 -21.26
CA SER A 20 -0.74 8.27 -21.25
C SER A 20 0.25 9.42 -21.19
N THR A 21 -0.11 10.56 -21.76
CA THR A 21 0.67 11.79 -21.65
C THR A 21 0.00 12.72 -20.64
N ASP A 22 0.81 13.42 -19.84
CA ASP A 22 0.31 14.48 -18.98
C ASP A 22 -0.01 15.76 -19.77
N ILE A 23 -0.50 16.79 -19.07
CA ILE A 23 -0.80 18.10 -19.66
C ILE A 23 0.41 18.80 -20.31
N ASN A 24 1.63 18.39 -19.94
CA ASN A 24 2.89 18.92 -20.46
C ASN A 24 3.49 18.01 -21.54
N GLY A 25 2.82 16.90 -21.90
CA GLY A 25 3.29 15.95 -22.90
C GLY A 25 4.33 14.93 -22.38
N PHE A 26 4.51 14.78 -21.07
CA PHE A 26 5.40 13.76 -20.51
C PHE A 26 4.74 12.39 -20.44
N ASN A 27 5.53 11.34 -20.69
CA ASN A 27 5.07 9.96 -20.63
C ASN A 27 4.76 9.53 -19.18
N ILE A 28 3.55 9.01 -18.97
CA ILE A 28 3.07 8.47 -17.70
C ILE A 28 2.51 7.06 -17.95
N CYS A 29 2.86 6.10 -17.08
CA CYS A 29 2.28 4.77 -17.14
C CYS A 29 0.82 4.79 -16.64
N GLN A 30 -0.02 3.87 -17.13
CA GLN A 30 -1.44 3.78 -16.74
C GLN A 30 -1.65 3.75 -15.22
N LYS A 31 -0.75 3.11 -14.46
CA LYS A 31 -0.78 3.11 -12.98
C LYS A 31 -0.61 4.51 -12.39
N CYS A 32 0.35 5.28 -12.89
CA CYS A 32 0.59 6.64 -12.42
C CYS A 32 -0.51 7.61 -12.88
N ASN A 33 -1.04 7.41 -14.10
CA ASN A 33 -2.15 8.21 -14.62
C ASN A 33 -3.39 8.06 -13.72
N ILE A 34 -3.72 6.82 -13.34
CA ILE A 34 -4.83 6.52 -12.41
C ILE A 34 -4.49 6.92 -10.98
N SER A 35 -3.23 6.81 -10.52
CA SER A 35 -2.85 7.15 -9.14
C SER A 35 -3.05 8.63 -8.79
N SER A 36 -3.04 9.53 -9.81
CA SER A 36 -3.38 10.94 -9.64
C SER A 36 -4.82 11.15 -9.15
N ILE A 37 -5.75 10.30 -9.62
CA ILE A 37 -7.17 10.33 -9.28
C ILE A 37 -7.43 9.49 -8.03
N VAL A 38 -6.70 8.39 -7.87
CA VAL A 38 -6.76 7.49 -6.72
C VAL A 38 -5.67 7.87 -5.72
N ASN A 39 -5.60 9.15 -5.34
CA ASN A 39 -4.90 9.57 -4.13
C ASN A 39 -5.76 9.28 -2.88
N ARG A 40 -6.44 8.13 -2.89
CA ARG A 40 -6.82 7.39 -1.70
C ARG A 40 -5.96 6.13 -1.69
N LYS A 41 -4.66 6.31 -1.45
CA LYS A 41 -4.00 5.32 -0.61
C LYS A 41 -4.85 5.25 0.65
N ASN A 42 -5.52 4.12 0.87
CA ASN A 42 -6.05 3.77 2.17
C ASN A 42 -4.88 3.91 3.15
N ILE A 43 -4.81 5.07 3.79
CA ILE A 43 -3.96 5.30 4.95
C ILE A 43 -4.61 4.47 6.06
N THR A 44 -4.17 3.22 6.12
CA THR A 44 -3.81 2.51 7.34
C THR A 44 -4.87 2.38 8.44
N SER A 45 -6.07 1.90 8.11
CA SER A 45 -6.86 1.11 9.07
C SER A 45 -6.52 -0.39 8.99
N ASP A 46 -5.85 -0.84 7.93
CA ASP A 46 -5.55 -2.26 7.70
C ASP A 46 -4.13 -2.68 8.15
N ASN A 47 -3.34 -1.78 8.73
CA ASN A 47 -1.97 -2.08 9.18
C ASN A 47 -1.72 -1.58 10.61
N GLN A 48 -2.77 -1.52 11.43
CA GLN A 48 -2.70 -1.09 12.82
C GLN A 48 -3.28 -2.16 13.74
N CYS A 49 -2.77 -2.20 14.97
CA CYS A 49 -3.32 -3.05 16.02
C CYS A 49 -4.70 -2.54 16.45
N ALA A 50 -5.70 -3.43 16.51
CA ALA A 50 -7.05 -3.08 16.97
C ALA A 50 -7.11 -2.61 18.43
N ASN A 51 -6.15 -3.03 19.26
CA ASN A 51 -6.09 -2.67 20.68
C ASN A 51 -5.30 -1.38 20.98
N CYS A 52 -4.05 -1.27 20.52
CA CYS A 52 -3.16 -0.14 20.84
C CYS A 52 -2.82 0.77 19.65
N TYR A 53 -3.38 0.49 18.47
CA TYR A 53 -3.18 1.26 17.24
C TYR A 53 -1.73 1.38 16.74
N THR A 54 -0.79 0.61 17.29
CA THR A 54 0.57 0.54 16.73
C THR A 54 0.54 0.04 15.29
N ILE A 55 1.36 0.67 14.44
CA ILE A 55 1.61 0.25 13.05
C ILE A 55 2.93 -0.52 12.90
N ASP A 56 3.72 -0.56 13.97
CA ASP A 56 4.98 -1.28 14.03
C ASP A 56 4.89 -2.43 15.05
N THR A 57 5.23 -3.63 14.59
CA THR A 57 5.25 -4.86 15.38
C THR A 57 6.10 -5.90 14.68
N THR A 58 6.79 -6.73 15.46
CA THR A 58 7.59 -7.84 14.94
C THR A 58 6.75 -8.97 14.36
N LEU A 59 5.53 -9.15 14.87
CA LEU A 59 4.57 -10.15 14.40
C LEU A 59 3.15 -9.63 14.60
N TRP A 60 2.28 -9.88 13.62
CA TRP A 60 0.84 -9.66 13.72
C TRP A 60 0.14 -10.91 14.21
N ARG A 61 -0.73 -10.76 15.21
CA ARG A 61 -1.57 -11.83 15.78
C ARG A 61 -3.04 -11.54 15.49
N ARG A 62 -3.91 -12.53 15.72
CA ARG A 62 -5.36 -12.38 15.76
C ARG A 62 -5.88 -12.69 17.17
N ASN A 63 -6.79 -11.87 17.68
CA ASN A 63 -7.49 -12.16 18.94
C ASN A 63 -8.66 -13.14 18.70
N SER A 64 -9.37 -13.52 19.77
CA SER A 64 -10.53 -14.42 19.70
C SER A 64 -11.68 -13.88 18.85
N SER A 65 -11.81 -12.56 18.74
CA SER A 65 -12.77 -11.88 17.87
C SER A 65 -12.34 -11.85 16.39
N GLY A 66 -11.16 -12.37 16.07
CA GLY A 66 -10.58 -12.37 14.72
C GLY A 66 -9.91 -11.05 14.31
N GLU A 67 -9.79 -10.08 15.23
CA GLU A 67 -9.20 -8.76 14.98
C GLU A 67 -7.67 -8.84 14.96
N ARG A 68 -7.05 -8.06 14.07
CA ARG A 68 -5.60 -7.94 13.96
C ARG A 68 -5.03 -7.18 15.16
N VAL A 69 -4.12 -7.79 15.91
CA VAL A 69 -3.43 -7.17 17.06
C VAL A 69 -1.92 -7.32 16.94
N CYS A 70 -1.15 -6.43 17.57
CA CYS A 70 0.31 -6.54 17.61
C CYS A 70 0.76 -7.71 18.49
N ASN A 71 2.06 -8.04 18.44
CA ASN A 71 2.62 -9.16 19.19
C ASN A 71 2.42 -8.98 20.71
N ALA A 72 2.64 -7.77 21.22
CA ALA A 72 2.48 -7.47 22.64
C ALA A 72 1.03 -7.63 23.11
N CYS A 73 0.06 -7.02 22.41
CA CYS A 73 -1.35 -7.13 22.75
C CYS A 73 -1.84 -8.59 22.68
N GLY A 74 -1.47 -9.32 21.63
CA GLY A 74 -1.89 -10.72 21.49
C GLY A 74 -1.30 -11.65 22.56
N LEU A 75 -0.08 -11.38 23.03
CA LEU A 75 0.51 -12.13 24.15
C LEU A 75 -0.14 -11.78 25.49
N TYR A 76 -0.43 -10.50 25.73
CA TYR A 76 -1.14 -10.05 26.93
C TYR A 76 -2.50 -10.76 27.06
N TYR A 77 -3.30 -10.77 25.99
CA TYR A 77 -4.58 -11.48 25.96
C TYR A 77 -4.45 -12.99 26.18
N LYS A 78 -3.36 -13.62 25.75
CA LYS A 78 -3.14 -15.06 25.96
C LYS A 78 -2.75 -15.39 27.42
N LEU A 79 -2.09 -14.46 28.11
CA LEU A 79 -1.58 -14.68 29.46
C LEU A 79 -2.57 -14.25 30.55
N HIS A 80 -3.40 -13.25 30.28
CA HIS A 80 -4.26 -12.60 31.26
C HIS A 80 -5.74 -12.49 30.84
N GLY A 81 -6.10 -13.03 29.68
CA GLY A 81 -7.45 -12.98 29.11
C GLY A 81 -8.22 -14.29 29.27
#